data_AF-A0A3B9PJ32-F1
#
_entry.id   AF-A0A3B9PJ32-F1
#
_cell.length_a   1.000
_cell.length_b   1.000
_cell.length_c   1.000
_cell.angle_alpha   90.00
_cell.angle_beta   90.00
_cell.angle_gamma   90.00
#
_symmetry.space_group_name_H-M   'P 1'
#
loop_
_entity.id
_entity.type
_entity.pdbx_description
1 polymer ?
#
loop_
_entity_poly.entity_id
_entity_poly.type
_entity_poly.pdbx_seq_one_letter_code
_entity_poly.pdbx_strand_id
1 'polypeptide(L)' 'MQAEGRKALIPFVTAGFPAPELTLPLMNALVEGGADIIELGVPFSDPMADGPTIQRASERALAQGMS' A
#
# COMPACT_ATOMS: atom_id res chain seq x y z
N MET A 1 19.72 -9.10 -0.83
CA MET A 1 19.53 -8.80 -2.29
C MET A 1 20.75 -9.01 -3.16
N GLN A 2 21.69 -8.04 -3.29
CA GLN A 2 22.84 -8.20 -4.20
C GLN A 2 23.72 -9.41 -3.83
N ALA A 3 23.92 -9.66 -2.53
CA ALA A 3 24.63 -10.83 -2.02
C ALA A 3 23.84 -12.16 -2.14
N GLU A 4 22.52 -12.09 -2.31
CA GLU A 4 21.62 -13.25 -2.41
C GLU A 4 21.25 -13.58 -3.87
N GLY A 5 21.68 -12.77 -4.84
CA GLY A 5 21.35 -12.95 -6.27
C GLY A 5 19.89 -12.69 -6.65
N ARG A 6 19.04 -12.18 -5.74
CA ARG A 6 17.61 -11.92 -5.99
C ARG A 6 17.28 -10.44 -6.21
N LYS A 7 16.24 -10.17 -7.00
CA LYS A 7 15.66 -8.83 -7.22
C LYS A 7 14.80 -8.40 -6.05
N ALA A 8 14.58 -7.08 -5.94
CA ALA A 8 13.69 -6.50 -4.94
C ALA A 8 12.23 -6.73 -5.26
N LEU A 9 11.45 -7.07 -4.24
CA LEU A 9 10.00 -7.04 -4.26
C LEU A 9 9.51 -5.83 -3.45
N ILE A 10 8.90 -4.87 -4.14
CA ILE A 10 8.40 -3.62 -3.57
C ILE A 10 6.89 -3.51 -3.80
N PRO A 11 6.05 -4.08 -2.92
CA PRO A 11 4.61 -3.89 -2.98
C PRO A 11 4.19 -2.47 -2.56
N PHE A 12 3.19 -1.96 -3.25
CA PHE A 12 2.47 -0.73 -2.90
C PHE A 12 1.09 -1.07 -2.32
N VAL A 13 0.72 -0.40 -1.22
CA VAL A 13 -0.62 -0.46 -0.63
C VAL A 13 -1.08 0.92 -0.18
N THR A 14 -2.37 1.22 -0.37
CA THR A 14 -2.97 2.46 0.17
C THR A 14 -3.38 2.24 1.62
N ALA A 15 -2.88 3.09 2.52
CA ALA A 15 -3.27 3.04 3.93
C ALA A 15 -4.78 3.28 4.06
N GLY A 16 -5.45 2.52 4.92
CA GLY A 16 -6.89 2.61 5.08
C GLY A 16 -7.70 1.70 4.16
N PHE A 17 -7.12 1.10 3.12
CA PHE A 17 -7.84 0.25 2.17
C PHE A 17 -7.55 -1.25 2.39
N PRO A 18 -8.57 -2.13 2.35
CA PRO A 18 -10.00 -1.86 2.16
C PRO A 18 -10.73 -1.41 3.44
N ALA A 19 -10.07 -1.47 4.59
CA ALA A 19 -10.54 -0.94 5.86
C ALA A 19 -9.34 -0.47 6.72
N PRO A 20 -9.48 0.57 7.57
CA PRO A 20 -8.38 1.10 8.38
C PRO A 20 -7.64 0.06 9.22
N GLU A 21 -8.39 -0.80 9.89
CA GLU A 21 -7.90 -1.86 10.75
C GLU A 21 -7.07 -2.94 10.02
N LEU A 22 -7.16 -3.02 8.71
CA LEU A 22 -6.44 -4.02 7.91
C LEU A 22 -5.05 -3.56 7.46
N THR A 23 -4.74 -2.27 7.56
CA THR A 23 -3.44 -1.73 7.11
C THR A 23 -2.27 -2.45 7.78
N LEU A 24 -2.28 -2.56 9.11
CA LEU A 24 -1.19 -3.18 9.87
C LEU A 24 -1.10 -4.71 9.63
N PRO A 25 -2.18 -5.50 9.73
CA PRO A 25 -2.16 -6.92 9.36
C PRO A 25 -1.65 -7.16 7.94
N LEU A 26 -2.05 -6.32 6.98
CA LEU A 26 -1.61 -6.42 5.59
C LEU A 26 -0.10 -6.18 5.45
N MET A 27 0.43 -5.15 6.12
CA MET A 27 1.88 -4.89 6.12
C MET A 27 2.67 -6.07 6.67
N ASN A 28 2.21 -6.67 7.78
CA ASN A 28 2.85 -7.86 8.34
C ASN A 28 2.81 -9.03 7.35
N ALA A 29 1.66 -9.27 6.71
CA ALA A 29 1.52 -10.33 5.70
C ALA A 29 2.43 -10.11 4.48
N LEU A 30 2.67 -8.85 4.08
CA LEU A 30 3.61 -8.52 3.00
C LEU A 30 5.05 -8.84 3.41
N VAL A 31 5.46 -8.53 4.65
CA VAL A 31 6.77 -8.90 5.18
C VAL A 31 6.93 -10.42 5.21
N GLU A 32 5.94 -11.14 5.74
CA GLU A 32 5.93 -12.61 5.75
C GLU A 32 5.98 -13.20 4.33
N GLY A 33 5.35 -12.53 3.36
CA GLY A 33 5.38 -12.86 1.94
C GLY A 33 6.71 -12.55 1.22
N GLY A 34 7.69 -11.97 1.92
CA GLY A 34 9.01 -11.67 1.36
C GLY A 34 9.13 -10.30 0.72
N ALA A 35 8.26 -9.35 1.07
CA ALA A 35 8.45 -7.95 0.70
C ALA A 35 9.74 -7.40 1.31
N ASP A 36 10.50 -6.69 0.50
CA ASP A 36 11.76 -6.10 0.92
C ASP A 36 11.62 -4.65 1.37
N ILE A 37 10.75 -3.93 0.69
CA ILE A 37 10.35 -2.56 0.98
C ILE A 37 8.84 -2.49 0.76
N ILE A 38 8.10 -1.87 1.66
CA ILE A 38 6.67 -1.63 1.48
C ILE A 38 6.48 -0.14 1.20
N GLU A 39 5.86 0.18 0.08
CA GLU A 39 5.39 1.54 -0.21
C GLU A 39 3.98 1.69 0.36
N LEU A 40 3.88 2.50 1.43
CA LEU A 40 2.61 2.83 2.05
C LEU A 40 2.11 4.17 1.53
N GLY A 41 1.12 4.13 0.64
CA GLY A 41 0.48 5.33 0.09
C GLY A 41 -0.46 5.98 1.11
N VAL A 42 -0.27 7.28 1.34
CA VAL A 42 -1.25 8.10 2.08
C VAL A 42 -2.37 8.46 1.12
N PRO A 43 -3.64 8.17 1.44
CA PRO A 43 -4.75 8.45 0.55
C PRO A 43 -4.89 9.97 0.31
N PHE A 44 -5.06 10.38 -0.94
CA PHE A 44 -5.11 11.79 -1.34
C PHE A 44 -6.36 12.09 -2.16
N SER A 45 -6.94 13.27 -1.97
CA SER A 45 -8.22 13.67 -2.59
C SER A 45 -8.10 14.05 -4.06
N ASP A 46 -6.89 14.32 -4.56
CA ASP A 46 -6.64 14.67 -5.96
C ASP A 46 -5.45 13.87 -6.57
N PRO A 47 -5.59 12.53 -6.71
CA PRO A 47 -4.50 11.64 -7.12
C PRO A 47 -4.31 11.60 -8.65
N MET A 48 -4.00 12.74 -9.28
CA MET A 48 -3.89 12.87 -10.74
C MET A 48 -2.77 12.00 -11.37
N ALA A 49 -1.74 11.66 -10.60
CA ALA A 49 -0.60 10.87 -11.07
C ALA A 49 -0.84 9.35 -11.01
N ASP A 50 -1.88 8.92 -10.29
CA ASP A 50 -2.13 7.52 -10.02
C ASP A 50 -3.06 6.88 -11.06
N GLY A 51 -2.93 5.57 -11.26
CA GLY A 51 -3.86 4.81 -12.08
C GLY A 51 -5.23 4.62 -11.39
N PRO A 52 -6.29 4.28 -12.14
CA PRO A 52 -7.68 4.22 -11.64
C PRO A 52 -7.89 3.20 -10.49
N THR A 53 -7.01 2.21 -10.33
CA THR A 53 -7.06 1.29 -9.19
C THR A 53 -6.63 1.97 -7.90
N ILE A 54 -5.54 2.74 -7.92
CA ILE A 54 -5.02 3.44 -6.75
C ILE A 54 -5.92 4.62 -6.40
N GLN A 55 -6.42 5.36 -7.39
CA GLN A 55 -7.39 6.44 -7.16
C GLN A 55 -8.61 5.94 -6.37
N ARG A 56 -9.22 4.81 -6.78
CA ARG A 56 -10.36 4.19 -6.08
C ARG A 56 -10.00 3.69 -4.68
N ALA A 57 -8.78 3.22 -4.46
CA ALA A 57 -8.32 2.82 -3.13
C ALA A 57 -8.21 4.04 -2.20
N SER A 58 -7.64 5.14 -2.70
CA SER A 58 -7.58 6.43 -1.99
C SER A 58 -8.96 6.98 -1.66
N GLU A 59 -9.89 7.02 -2.62
CA GLU A 59 -11.27 7.47 -2.40
C GLU A 59 -11.97 6.69 -1.27
N ARG A 60 -11.81 5.36 -1.26
CA ARG A 60 -12.42 4.50 -0.23
C ARG A 60 -11.77 4.70 1.14
N ALA A 61 -10.45 4.83 1.20
CA ALA A 61 -9.74 5.09 2.44
C ALA A 61 -10.13 6.46 3.04
N LEU A 62 -10.23 7.51 2.21
CA LEU A 62 -10.71 8.83 2.63
C LEU A 62 -12.15 8.76 3.16
N ALA A 63 -13.03 8.02 2.50
CA ALA A 63 -14.41 7.82 2.94
C ALA A 63 -14.53 7.12 4.30
N GLN A 64 -13.48 6.42 4.74
CA GLN A 64 -13.37 5.76 6.04
C GLN A 64 -12.64 6.62 7.09
N GLY A 65 -12.31 7.88 6.76
CA GLY A 65 -11.70 8.84 7.68
C GLY A 65 -10.17 8.75 7.75
N MET A 66 -9.53 8.04 6.83
CA MET A 66 -8.06 8.00 6.74
C MET A 66 -7.53 9.32 6.16
N SER A 67 -6.47 9.90 6.76
CA SER A 67 -5.82 11.13 6.31
C SER A 67 -4.34 11.15 6.66
#